data_AF-A0A967T6M3-F1
#
_entry.id   AF-A0A967T6M3-F1
#
_cell.length_a   1.000
_cell.length_b   1.000
_cell.length_c   1.000
_cell.angle_alpha   90.00
_cell.angle_beta   90.00
_cell.angle_gamma   90.00
#
_symmetry.space_group_name_H-M   'P 1'
#
loop_
_entity.id
_entity.type
_entity.pdbx_description
1 polymer ?
#
loop_
_entity_poly.entity_id
_entity_poly.type
_entity_poly.pdbx_seq_one_letter_code
_entity_poly.pdbx_strand_id
1 'polypeptide(L)'
;PLSEWFASLVGEARLTGKKLGFQAGDITVATYQTITKAVKDMPTPERPKLLAAPPLVEQLRASKDADELAAIQRAVDLGDEA
;
A
#
# COMPACT_ATOMS: atom_id res chain seq x y z
N PRO A 1 10.06 12.37 9.51
CA PRO A 1 8.96 12.84 8.63
C PRO A 1 8.66 11.83 7.52
N LEU A 2 7.45 11.81 6.94
CA LEU A 2 7.08 10.82 5.90
C LEU A 2 8.06 10.81 4.70
N SER A 3 8.51 11.97 4.24
CA SER A 3 9.45 12.10 3.12
C SER A 3 10.82 11.49 3.41
N GLU A 4 11.35 11.73 4.61
CA GLU A 4 12.64 11.22 5.07
C GLU A 4 12.58 9.70 5.29
N TRP A 5 11.51 9.22 5.96
CA TRP A 5 11.27 7.79 6.12
C TRP A 5 11.17 7.08 4.78
N PHE A 6 10.45 7.67 3.82
CA PHE A 6 10.29 7.07 2.49
C PHE A 6 11.63 7.02 1.74
N ALA A 7 12.47 8.05 1.84
CA ALA A 7 13.81 8.02 1.27
C ALA A 7 14.70 6.94 1.89
N SER A 8 14.67 6.80 3.22
CA SER A 8 15.37 5.73 3.95
C SER A 8 14.94 4.35 3.45
N LEU A 9 13.62 4.14 3.35
CA LEU A 9 13.04 2.89 2.87
C LEU A 9 13.51 2.54 1.45
N VAL A 10 13.57 3.50 0.54
CA VAL A 10 14.03 3.25 -0.84
C VAL A 10 15.47 2.73 -0.86
N GLY A 11 16.35 3.30 -0.04
CA GLY A 11 17.73 2.85 0.07
C GLY A 11 17.87 1.49 0.76
N GLU A 12 17.31 1.37 1.97
CA GLU A 12 17.44 0.16 2.81
C GLU A 12 16.84 -1.08 2.16
N ALA A 13 15.67 -0.94 1.51
CA ALA A 13 14.99 -2.04 0.83
C ALA A 13 15.47 -2.25 -0.63
N ARG A 14 16.52 -1.54 -1.08
CA ARG A 14 17.10 -1.65 -2.43
C ARG A 14 16.06 -1.41 -3.54
N LEU A 15 15.19 -0.43 -3.35
CA LEU A 15 14.10 -0.07 -4.27
C LEU A 15 14.52 1.00 -5.31
N THR A 16 15.76 1.47 -5.25
CA THR A 16 16.38 2.35 -6.24
C THR A 16 16.08 1.91 -7.68
N GLY A 17 15.44 2.79 -8.45
CA GLY A 17 15.09 2.57 -9.86
C GLY A 17 14.00 1.50 -10.10
N LYS A 18 13.44 0.89 -9.05
CA LYS A 18 12.40 -0.14 -9.15
C LYS A 18 11.02 0.48 -9.38
N LYS A 19 10.07 -0.36 -9.80
CA LYS A 19 8.64 -0.01 -9.85
C LYS A 19 8.02 -0.32 -8.49
N LEU A 20 7.40 0.68 -7.87
CA LEU A 20 6.70 0.55 -6.60
C LEU A 20 5.20 0.72 -6.82
N GLY A 21 4.45 -0.34 -6.54
CA GLY A 21 2.99 -0.31 -6.59
C GLY A 21 2.40 0.40 -5.36
N PHE A 22 1.35 1.20 -5.55
CA PHE A 22 0.55 1.75 -4.45
C PHE A 22 -0.94 1.64 -4.77
N GLN A 23 -1.79 1.52 -3.74
CA GLN A 23 -3.24 1.52 -3.89
C GLN A 23 -3.75 2.97 -3.95
N ALA A 24 -4.17 3.43 -5.12
CA ALA A 24 -4.63 4.80 -5.31
C ALA A 24 -5.92 5.12 -4.52
N GLY A 25 -6.75 4.13 -4.24
CA GLY A 25 -7.98 4.28 -3.44
C GLY A 25 -7.74 4.33 -1.92
N ASP A 26 -6.58 3.84 -1.46
CA ASP A 26 -6.27 3.69 -0.03
C ASP A 26 -5.19 4.70 0.43
N ILE A 27 -5.00 5.80 -0.31
CA ILE A 27 -4.04 6.85 0.03
C ILE A 27 -4.69 8.23 -0.09
N THR A 28 -4.38 9.11 0.87
CA THR A 28 -4.83 10.51 0.76
C THR A 28 -4.03 11.26 -0.30
N VAL A 29 -4.64 12.28 -0.90
CA VAL A 29 -3.95 13.17 -1.86
C VAL A 29 -2.70 13.82 -1.23
N ALA A 30 -2.78 14.25 0.03
CA ALA A 30 -1.67 14.87 0.73
C ALA A 30 -0.48 13.90 0.94
N THR A 31 -0.77 12.65 1.32
CA THR A 31 0.26 11.60 1.46
C THR A 31 0.91 11.31 0.10
N TYR A 32 0.10 11.17 -0.96
CA TYR A 32 0.61 10.93 -2.31
C TYR A 32 1.51 12.07 -2.81
N GLN A 33 1.12 13.33 -2.59
CA GLN A 33 1.93 14.49 -2.94
C GLN A 33 3.24 14.53 -2.17
N THR A 34 3.21 14.21 -0.87
CA THR A 34 4.41 14.17 -0.01
C THR A 34 5.41 13.11 -0.51
N ILE A 35 4.95 11.90 -0.82
CA ILE A 35 5.79 10.82 -1.35
C ILE A 35 6.32 11.19 -2.75
N THR A 36 5.48 11.74 -3.61
CA THR A 36 5.89 12.17 -4.95
C THR A 36 6.96 13.25 -4.89
N LYS A 37 6.85 14.21 -3.95
CA LYS A 37 7.87 15.21 -3.70
C LYS A 37 9.16 14.56 -3.22
N ALA A 38 9.10 13.64 -2.26
CA ALA A 38 10.27 12.91 -1.78
C ALA A 38 11.00 12.18 -2.92
N VAL A 39 10.28 11.53 -3.83
CA VAL A 39 10.86 10.90 -5.03
C VAL A 39 11.53 11.93 -5.96
N LYS A 40 10.93 13.10 -6.15
CA LYS A 40 11.50 14.16 -6.99
C LYS A 40 12.78 14.76 -6.39
N ASP A 41 12.88 14.82 -5.07
CA ASP A 41 14.03 15.38 -4.36
C ASP A 41 15.22 14.41 -4.33
N MET A 42 15.01 13.12 -4.62
CA MET A 42 16.09 12.12 -4.75
C MET A 42 16.93 12.32 -6.03
N PRO A 43 18.20 11.87 -6.06
CA PRO A 43 18.99 11.77 -7.29
C PRO A 43 18.27 10.96 -8.35
N THR A 44 18.28 11.42 -9.61
CA THR A 44 17.61 10.74 -10.74
C THR A 44 17.82 9.21 -10.82
N PRO A 45 19.04 8.66 -10.68
CA PRO A 45 19.24 7.20 -10.75
C PRO A 45 18.64 6.45 -9.55
N GLU A 46 18.35 7.13 -8.45
CA GLU A 46 17.85 6.55 -7.20
C GLU A 46 16.32 6.54 -7.13
N ARG A 47 15.65 7.30 -8.00
CA ARG A 47 14.19 7.47 -7.96
C ARG A 47 13.47 6.16 -8.27
N PRO A 48 12.59 5.66 -7.38
CA PRO A 48 11.65 4.62 -7.75
C PRO A 48 10.56 5.17 -8.69
N LYS A 49 9.92 4.30 -9.46
CA LYS A 49 8.75 4.61 -10.28
C LYS A 49 7.48 4.21 -9.54
N LEU A 50 6.73 5.19 -9.06
CA LEU A 50 5.44 4.96 -8.43
C LEU A 50 4.40 4.60 -9.49
N LEU A 51 3.69 3.49 -9.29
CA LEU A 51 2.63 3.02 -10.18
C LEU A 51 1.40 2.70 -9.35
N ALA A 52 0.23 3.17 -9.79
CA ALA A 52 -1.03 2.69 -9.23
C ALA A 52 -1.12 1.19 -9.52
N ALA A 53 -1.25 0.39 -8.46
CA ALA A 53 -1.40 -1.04 -8.61
C ALA A 53 -2.76 -1.34 -9.27
N PRO A 54 -2.85 -2.36 -10.15
CA PRO A 54 -4.15 -2.91 -10.56
C PRO A 54 -4.92 -3.41 -9.33
N PRO A 55 -6.19 -3.81 -9.44
CA PRO A 55 -7.00 -4.29 -8.30
C PRO A 55 -6.54 -5.65 -7.74
N LEU A 56 -5.24 -5.94 -7.74
CA LEU A 56 -4.62 -7.16 -7.24
C LEU A 56 -4.90 -7.35 -5.74
N VAL A 57 -4.81 -6.29 -4.94
CA VAL A 57 -5.08 -6.39 -3.50
C VAL A 57 -6.54 -6.77 -3.24
N GLU A 58 -7.47 -6.17 -3.99
CA GLU A 58 -8.89 -6.52 -3.89
C GLU A 58 -9.17 -7.95 -4.39
N GLN A 59 -8.49 -8.39 -5.45
CA GLN A 59 -8.57 -9.78 -5.91
C GLN A 59 -8.05 -10.76 -4.88
N LEU A 60 -6.95 -10.44 -4.19
CA LEU A 60 -6.43 -11.26 -3.09
C LEU A 60 -7.43 -11.30 -1.93
N ARG A 61 -7.99 -10.14 -1.55
CA ARG A 61 -9.01 -10.03 -0.48
C ARG A 61 -10.32 -10.73 -0.83
N ALA A 62 -10.64 -10.94 -2.11
CA ALA A 62 -11.86 -11.63 -2.50
C ALA A 62 -11.84 -13.12 -2.11
N SER A 63 -10.65 -13.72 -2.02
CA SER A 63 -10.47 -15.08 -1.51
C SER A 63 -10.14 -15.03 -0.01
N LYS A 64 -10.88 -15.77 0.79
CA LYS A 64 -10.71 -15.81 2.24
C LYS A 64 -9.97 -17.05 2.69
N ASP A 65 -9.07 -16.89 3.63
CA ASP A 65 -8.49 -18.01 4.36
C ASP A 65 -9.46 -18.54 5.44
N ALA A 66 -9.07 -19.65 6.09
CA ALA A 66 -9.92 -20.32 7.08
C ALA A 66 -10.18 -19.45 8.32
N ASP A 67 -9.21 -18.65 8.74
CA ASP A 67 -9.32 -17.81 9.93
C ASP A 67 -10.21 -16.59 9.66
N GLU A 68 -10.09 -16.00 8.46
CA GLU A 68 -10.98 -14.95 7.97
C GLU A 68 -12.42 -15.45 7.87
N LEU A 69 -12.66 -16.65 7.32
CA LEU A 69 -14.01 -17.23 7.25
C LEU A 69 -14.60 -17.48 8.64
N ALA A 70 -13.81 -17.98 9.59
CA ALA A 70 -14.26 -18.17 10.97
C ALA A 70 -14.61 -16.84 11.65
N ALA A 71 -13.86 -15.76 11.37
CA ALA A 71 -14.18 -14.44 11.88
C ALA A 71 -15.48 -13.88 11.28
N ILE A 72 -15.67 -14.05 9.97
CA ILE A 72 -16.91 -13.65 9.29
C ILE A 72 -18.11 -14.42 9.86
N GLN A 73 -17.99 -15.73 10.07
CA GLN A 73 -19.07 -16.54 10.64
C GLN A 73 -19.50 -16.03 12.03
N ARG A 74 -18.54 -15.74 12.92
CA ARG A 74 -18.86 -15.18 14.25
C ARG A 74 -19.60 -13.84 14.16
N ALA A 75 -19.24 -13.00 13.17
CA ALA A 75 -19.93 -11.72 12.96
C ALA A 75 -21.35 -11.91 12.43
N VAL A 76 -21.57 -12.93 11.57
CA VAL A 76 -22.91 -13.32 11.09
C VAL A 76 -23.76 -13.83 12.24
N ASP A 77 -23.25 -14.79 13.03
CA ASP A 77 -23.98 -15.37 14.17
C ASP A 77 -24.43 -14.27 15.16
N LEU A 78 -23.55 -13.32 15.46
CA LEU A 78 -23.88 -12.17 16.32
C LEU A 78 -24.95 -11.26 15.69
N GLY A 79 -24.93 -11.09 14.38
CA GLY A 79 -25.92 -10.29 13.65
C GLY A 79 -27.30 -10.94 13.62
N ASP A 80 -27.36 -12.27 13.55
CA ASP A 80 -28.61 -13.04 13.56
C ASP A 80 -29.28 -13.06 14.95
N GLU A 81 -28.51 -12.88 16.02
CA GLU A 81 -29.01 -12.81 17.41
C GLU A 81 -29.63 -11.46 17.80
N ALA A 82 -29.46 -10.40 16.99
CA ALA A 82 -29.89 -9.02 17.28
C ALA A 82 -31.30 -8.68 16.77
#